data_AF-A0A1M3QZD3-F1
#
_entry.id   AF-A0A1M3QZD3-F1
#
_cell.length_a   1.000
_cell.length_b   1.000
_cell.length_c   1.000
_cell.angle_alpha   90.00
_cell.angle_beta   90.00
_cell.angle_gamma   90.00
#
_symmetry.space_group_name_H-M   'P 1'
#
loop_
_entity.id
_entity.type
_entity.pdbx_description
1 polymer ?
#
loop_
_entity_poly.entity_id
_entity_poly.type
_entity_poly.pdbx_seq_one_letter_code
_entity_poly.pdbx_strand_id
1 'polypeptide(L)' 'MLIAKQLDRVFLLTENGTDLRLTDPEPSWSVEAVMNFYANTYPILTTAKISAPRIEEDTVQYRFESVMGTKG' A
#
# COMPACT_ATOMS: atom_id res chain seq x y z
N MET A 1 11.47 19.68 -22.91
CA MET A 1 11.77 18.59 -21.96
C MET A 1 10.50 18.33 -21.17
N LEU A 2 9.81 17.23 -21.42
CA LEU A 2 8.68 16.80 -20.58
C LEU A 2 9.28 16.12 -19.36
N ILE A 3 9.24 16.77 -18.20
CA ILE A 3 9.48 16.10 -16.93
C ILE A 3 8.19 15.34 -16.64
N ALA A 4 8.22 14.01 -16.79
CA ALA A 4 7.15 13.17 -16.31
C ALA A 4 7.10 13.32 -14.79
N LYS A 5 6.10 14.04 -14.28
CA LYS A 5 5.87 14.13 -12.84
C LYS A 5 5.34 12.78 -12.39
N GLN A 6 6.16 12.01 -11.68
CA GLN A 6 5.71 10.77 -11.06
C GLN A 6 4.68 11.16 -9.99
N LEU A 7 3.50 10.57 -10.06
CA LEU A 7 2.47 10.76 -9.05
C LEU A 7 2.94 10.12 -7.74
N ASP A 8 2.66 10.80 -6.62
CA ASP A 8 3.03 10.29 -5.31
C ASP A 8 2.27 8.98 -5.04
N ARG A 9 2.97 7.99 -4.50
CA ARG A 9 2.35 6.71 -4.13
C ARG A 9 1.87 6.77 -2.69
N VAL A 10 0.70 6.20 -2.46
CA VAL A 10 0.07 6.11 -1.13
C VAL A 10 -0.32 4.66 -0.92
N PHE A 11 -0.01 4.12 0.25
CA PHE A 11 -0.35 2.77 0.62
C PHE A 11 -1.46 2.78 1.67
N LEU A 12 -2.49 1.96 1.50
CA LEU A 12 -3.63 1.88 2.39
C LEU A 12 -3.68 0.49 3.01
N LEU A 13 -3.59 0.41 4.33
CA LEU A 13 -3.75 -0.84 5.09
C LEU A 13 -5.08 -0.79 5.82
N THR A 14 -5.92 -1.82 5.67
CA THR A 14 -7.08 -2.00 6.54
C THR A 14 -6.72 -2.98 7.66
N GLU A 15 -6.70 -2.50 8.90
CA GLU A 15 -6.44 -3.30 10.10
C GLU A 15 -7.59 -3.12 11.10
N ASN A 16 -8.23 -4.22 11.52
CA ASN A 16 -9.34 -4.21 12.48
C ASN A 16 -10.49 -3.24 12.12
N GLY A 17 -10.78 -3.06 10.82
CA GLY A 17 -11.80 -2.12 10.33
C GLY A 17 -11.37 -0.65 10.33
N THR A 18 -10.11 -0.36 10.62
CA THR A 18 -9.50 0.97 10.50
C THR A 18 -8.62 1.03 9.26
N ASP A 19 -8.86 2.02 8.40
CA ASP A 19 -7.99 2.30 7.26
C ASP A 19 -6.83 3.20 7.70
N LEU A 20 -5.62 2.67 7.58
CA LEU A 20 -4.35 3.33 7.85
C LEU A 20 -3.73 3.77 6.53
N ARG A 21 -3.34 5.04 6.47
CA ARG A 21 -2.60 5.60 5.33
C ARG A 21 -1.11 5.56 5.63
N LEU A 22 -0.37 4.83 4.82
CA LEU A 22 1.07 4.64 4.88
C LEU A 22 1.72 5.45 3.75
N THR A 23 2.74 6.22 4.11
CA THR A 23 3.54 7.01 3.16
C THR A 23 4.46 6.11 2.34
N ASP A 24 4.93 6.58 1.20
CA ASP A 24 5.99 5.89 0.49
C ASP A 24 7.34 6.14 1.17
N PRO A 25 8.02 5.12 1.73
CA PRO A 25 9.32 5.30 2.34
C PRO A 25 10.43 5.59 1.31
N GLU A 26 10.27 5.08 0.08
CA GLU A 26 11.28 5.20 -0.98
C GLU A 26 10.63 5.01 -2.37
N PRO A 27 10.49 6.08 -3.16
CA PRO A 27 9.83 6.04 -4.48
C PRO A 27 10.48 5.08 -5.49
N SER A 28 11.76 4.75 -5.33
CA SER A 28 12.46 3.79 -6.20
C SER A 28 12.13 2.33 -5.88
N TRP A 29 11.52 2.03 -4.73
CA TRP A 29 11.17 0.67 -4.34
C TRP A 29 9.96 0.14 -5.10
N SER A 30 9.90 -1.18 -5.28
CA SER A 30 8.68 -1.84 -5.72
C SER A 30 7.61 -1.77 -4.62
N VAL A 31 6.34 -1.88 -5.00
CA VAL A 31 5.22 -1.92 -4.03
C VAL A 31 5.39 -3.07 -3.03
N GLU A 32 5.91 -4.21 -3.49
CA GLU A 32 6.22 -5.37 -2.65
C GLU A 32 7.33 -5.05 -1.63
N ALA A 33 8.36 -4.32 -2.02
CA ALA A 33 9.41 -3.90 -1.10
C ALA A 33 8.86 -2.93 -0.03
N VAL A 34 7.97 -2.01 -0.41
CA VAL A 34 7.26 -1.14 0.55
C VAL A 34 6.37 -1.95 1.50
N MET A 35 5.62 -2.94 0.98
CA MET A 35 4.81 -3.84 1.80
C MET A 35 5.67 -4.61 2.81
N ASN A 36 6.80 -5.18 2.36
CA ASN A 36 7.74 -5.90 3.22
C ASN A 36 8.40 -4.98 4.27
N PHE A 37 8.69 -3.73 3.91
CA PHE A 37 9.18 -2.74 4.86
C PHE A 37 8.16 -2.53 6.00
N TYR A 38 6.89 -2.29 5.65
CA TYR A 38 5.82 -2.10 6.63
C TYR A 38 5.42 -3.37 7.38
N ALA A 39 5.69 -4.56 6.82
CA ALA A 39 5.41 -5.84 7.46
C ALA A 39 6.17 -6.04 8.79
N ASN A 40 7.29 -5.34 8.97
CA ASN A 40 8.01 -5.31 10.25
C ASN A 40 7.22 -4.63 11.37
N THR A 41 6.34 -3.68 11.02
CA THR A 41 5.49 -2.93 11.96
C THR A 41 4.07 -3.49 12.02
N TYR A 42 3.55 -3.93 10.87
CA TYR A 42 2.22 -4.50 10.70
C TYR A 42 2.34 -5.95 10.18
N PRO A 43 2.50 -6.94 11.07
CA PRO A 43 2.73 -8.34 10.67
C PRO A 43 1.67 -8.90 9.72
N ILE A 44 0.45 -8.35 9.74
CA ILE A 44 -0.64 -8.71 8.83
C ILE A 44 -0.28 -8.54 7.35
N LEU A 45 0.65 -7.62 7.03
CA LEU A 45 1.11 -7.37 5.67
C LEU A 45 1.91 -8.53 5.08
N THR A 46 2.49 -9.40 5.91
CA THR A 46 3.22 -10.60 5.43
C THR A 46 2.34 -11.57 4.63
N THR A 47 1.02 -11.54 4.87
CA THR A 47 0.03 -12.39 4.18
C THR A 47 -0.98 -11.57 3.38
N ALA A 48 -0.81 -10.25 3.34
CA ALA A 48 -1.68 -9.36 2.59
C ALA A 48 -1.41 -9.46 1.08
N LYS A 49 -2.41 -9.09 0.30
CA LYS A 49 -2.31 -8.94 -1.16
C LYS A 49 -2.30 -7.47 -1.53
N ILE A 50 -1.54 -7.14 -2.58
CA ILE A 50 -1.50 -5.79 -3.14
C ILE A 50 -2.64 -5.67 -4.16
N SER A 51 -3.51 -4.68 -3.99
CA SER A 51 -4.56 -4.37 -4.96
C SER A 51 -3.98 -3.79 -6.25
N ALA A 52 -4.78 -3.77 -7.32
CA ALA A 52 -4.46 -2.97 -8.50
C ALA A 52 -4.28 -1.48 -8.11
N PRO A 53 -3.37 -0.75 -8.79
CA PRO A 53 -3.18 0.68 -8.55
C PRO A 53 -4.46 1.46 -8.89
N ARG A 54 -4.85 2.38 -8.02
CA ARG A 54 -5.93 3.34 -8.27
C ARG A 54 -5.37 4.75 -8.27
N ILE A 55 -5.77 5.58 -9.23
CA ILE A 55 -5.39 6.98 -9.26
C ILE A 55 -6.52 7.79 -8.64
N GLU A 56 -6.26 8.37 -7.48
CA GLU A 56 -7.22 9.18 -6.72
C GLU A 56 -6.46 10.34 -6.07
N GLU A 57 -7.05 11.54 -6.07
CA GLU A 57 -6.46 12.75 -5.45
C GLU A 57 -5.02 13.07 -5.92
N ASP A 58 -4.73 12.94 -7.22
CA ASP A 58 -3.37 13.11 -7.76
C ASP A 58 -2.30 12.18 -7.15
N THR A 59 -2.74 11.05 -6.57
CA THR A 59 -1.86 10.01 -6.02
C THR A 59 -2.18 8.64 -6.61
N VAL A 60 -1.17 7.76 -6.64
CA VAL A 60 -1.35 6.34 -6.94
C VAL A 60 -1.53 5.59 -5.64
N GLN A 61 -2.75 5.13 -5.37
CA GLN A 61 -3.11 4.40 -4.18
C GLN A 61 -3.01 2.89 -4.40
N TYR A 62 -2.34 2.21 -3.47
CA TYR A 62 -2.25 0.76 -3.40
C TYR A 62 -2.85 0.29 -2.08
N ARG A 63 -3.83 -0.60 -2.13
CA ARG A 63 -4.43 -1.18 -0.92
C ARG A 63 -3.76 -2.51 -0.59
N PHE A 64 -3.36 -2.68 0.65
CA PHE A 64 -2.94 -3.94 1.22
C PHE A 64 -4.17 -4.64 1.81
N GLU A 65 -4.69 -5.59 1.06
CA GLU A 65 -5.84 -6.40 1.43
C GLU A 65 -5.36 -7.57 2.28
N SER A 66 -5.56 -7.47 3.59
CA SER A 66 -5.30 -8.59 4.49
C SER A 66 -6.38 -9.66 4.31
N VAL A 67 -5.99 -10.93 4.36
CA VAL A 67 -6.93 -12.07 4.31
C VAL A 67 -7.54 -12.32 5.70
N MET A 68 -7.76 -11.27 6.49
CA MET A 68 -8.29 -11.40 7.86
C MET A 68 -9.76 -11.81 7.81
N GLY A 69 -9.97 -13.12 7.75
CA GLY A 69 -11.21 -13.81 8.13
C GLY A 69 -12.39 -13.62 7.18
N THR A 70 -12.50 -14.49 6.16
CA THR A 70 -13.83 -15.06 5.89
C THR A 70 -14.17 -15.92 7.10
N LYS A 71 -14.87 -15.35 8.08
CA LYS A 71 -15.57 -16.14 9.08
C LYS A 71 -16.69 -16.90 8.35
N GLY A 72 -16.39 -18.12 7.94
CA GLY A 72 -17.33 -19.12 7.44
C GLY A 72 -17.21 -20.35 8.31
#